data_AF-A0A7W7SVK5-F1
#
_entry.id   AF-A0A7W7SVK5-F1
#
_cell.length_a   1.000
_cell.length_b   1.000
_cell.length_c   1.000
_cell.angle_alpha   90.00
_cell.angle_beta   90.00
_cell.angle_gamma   90.00
#
_symmetry.space_group_name_H-M   'P 1'
#
loop_
_entity.id
_entity.type
_entity.pdbx_description
1 polymer ?
#
loop_
_entity_poly.entity_id
_entity_poly.type
_entity_poly.pdbx_seq_one_letter_code
_entity_poly.pdbx_strand_id
1 'polypeptide(L)'
;MGTYRSRNGGPLTADGIRNARLSYTRFGRRGYQPAQVDALLARLAKETADRCQQIRLLQAENDRIKDALRTWQTEQANHQHR
;
A
#
# COMPACT_ATOMS: atom_id res chain seq x y z
N MET A 1 -4.85 5.53 -12.87
CA MET A 1 -3.79 5.53 -11.84
C MET A 1 -2.61 4.74 -12.37
N GLY A 2 -1.47 5.39 -12.62
CA GLY A 2 -0.27 4.68 -13.05
C GLY A 2 0.31 3.91 -11.87
N THR A 3 0.15 2.59 -11.84
CA THR A 3 0.91 1.76 -10.90
C THR A 3 2.37 1.86 -11.31
N TYR A 4 3.22 2.38 -10.42
CA TYR A 4 4.65 2.19 -10.54
C TYR A 4 4.92 0.69 -10.47
N ARG A 5 4.97 0.03 -11.64
CA ARG A 5 5.32 -1.38 -11.78
C ARG A 5 6.83 -1.42 -11.91
N SER A 6 7.51 -1.55 -10.77
CA SER A 6 8.93 -1.89 -10.78
C SER A 6 9.12 -3.18 -11.57
N ARG A 7 10.20 -3.22 -12.37
CA ARG A 7 10.54 -4.35 -13.24
C ARG A 7 10.80 -5.65 -12.45
N ASN A 8 10.94 -5.56 -11.13
CA ASN A 8 11.27 -6.66 -10.21
C ASN A 8 10.17 -7.05 -9.19
N GLY A 9 8.90 -6.73 -9.47
CA GLY A 9 7.77 -7.43 -8.84
C GLY A 9 6.94 -6.60 -7.85
N GLY A 10 5.62 -6.79 -7.96
CA GLY A 10 4.61 -6.44 -6.96
C GLY A 10 4.46 -4.95 -6.59
N PRO A 11 3.39 -4.60 -5.86
CA PRO A 11 3.34 -3.36 -5.09
C PRO A 11 4.48 -3.33 -4.08
N LEU A 12 5.03 -2.15 -3.80
CA LEU A 12 6.00 -1.98 -2.72
C LEU A 12 5.30 -2.24 -1.37
N THR A 13 5.61 -3.36 -0.72
CA THR A 13 5.04 -3.74 0.57
C THR A 13 6.01 -3.43 1.71
N ALA A 14 5.48 -3.18 2.91
CA ALA A 14 6.31 -2.97 4.09
C ALA A 14 7.25 -4.17 4.34
N ASP A 15 6.76 -5.40 4.16
CA ASP A 15 7.57 -6.60 4.33
C ASP A 15 8.61 -6.77 3.22
N GLY A 16 8.28 -6.35 1.98
CA GLY A 16 9.26 -6.29 0.90
C GLY A 16 10.40 -5.33 1.20
N ILE A 17 10.11 -4.18 1.82
CA ILE A 17 11.12 -3.20 2.24
C ILE A 17 11.98 -3.76 3.39
N ARG A 18 11.37 -4.37 4.41
CA ARG A 18 12.09 -4.96 5.56
C ARG A 18 13.04 -6.08 5.14
N ASN A 19 12.66 -6.85 4.15
CA ASN A 19 13.43 -7.99 3.65
C ASN A 19 14.30 -7.66 2.44
N ALA A 20 14.41 -6.38 2.06
CA ALA A 20 15.19 -5.96 0.92
C ALA A 20 16.68 -6.27 1.14
N ARG A 21 17.27 -7.07 0.25
CA ARG A 21 18.71 -7.35 0.26
C ARG A 21 19.41 -6.43 -0.72
N LEU A 22 20.17 -5.49 -0.19
CA LEU A 22 20.97 -4.56 -0.99
C LEU A 22 22.43 -5.05 -1.03
N SER A 23 23.00 -5.11 -2.22
CA SER A 23 24.39 -5.51 -2.42
C SER A 23 25.35 -4.41 -2.00
N TYR A 24 26.43 -4.78 -1.32
CA TYR A 24 27.53 -3.87 -1.04
C TYR A 24 28.24 -3.43 -2.32
N THR A 25 28.82 -2.23 -2.29
CA THR A 25 29.69 -1.77 -3.36
C THR A 25 31.00 -2.55 -3.35
N ARG A 26 31.59 -2.79 -4.53
CA ARG A 26 32.89 -3.46 -4.67
C ARG A 26 33.98 -2.74 -3.87
N PHE A 27 34.90 -3.52 -3.30
CA PHE A 27 36.05 -3.03 -2.54
C PHE A 27 36.80 -1.91 -3.28
N GLY A 28 37.18 -0.84 -2.57
CA GLY A 28 37.84 0.34 -3.12
C GLY A 28 36.91 1.41 -3.71
N ARG A 29 35.59 1.20 -3.71
CA ARG A 29 34.60 2.21 -4.14
C ARG A 29 33.80 2.70 -2.93
N ARG A 30 33.46 4.00 -2.93
CA ARG A 30 32.54 4.57 -1.93
C ARG A 30 31.13 4.02 -2.16
N GLY A 31 30.55 3.44 -1.12
CA GLY A 31 29.15 3.01 -1.06
C GLY A 31 28.40 3.77 0.04
N TYR A 32 27.08 3.59 0.08
CA TYR A 32 26.27 4.11 1.18
C TYR A 32 26.65 3.44 2.50
N GLN A 33 26.55 4.18 3.61
CA GLN A 33 26.75 3.63 4.94
C GLN A 33 25.58 2.69 5.27
N PRO A 34 25.83 1.39 5.58
CA PRO A 34 24.77 0.42 5.82
C PRO A 34 23.77 0.87 6.88
N ALA A 35 24.25 1.37 8.01
CA ALA A 35 23.39 1.86 9.09
C ALA A 35 22.45 3.01 8.67
N GLN A 36 22.88 3.90 7.77
CA GLN A 36 22.01 4.96 7.25
C GLN A 36 20.93 4.39 6.32
N VAL A 37 21.31 3.42 5.49
CA VAL A 37 20.37 2.73 4.59
C VAL A 37 19.35 1.94 5.42
N ASP A 38 19.80 1.20 6.44
CA ASP A 38 18.92 0.43 7.33
C ASP A 38 17.91 1.33 8.05
N ALA A 39 18.35 2.49 8.57
CA ALA A 39 17.48 3.48 9.20
C ALA A 39 16.44 4.04 8.21
N LEU A 40 16.84 4.32 6.97
CA LEU A 40 15.94 4.76 5.92
C LEU A 40 14.92 3.67 5.54
N LEU A 41 15.36 2.42 5.36
CA LEU A 41 14.49 1.29 5.06
C LEU A 41 13.48 1.03 6.18
N ALA A 42 13.90 1.13 7.45
CA ALA A 42 13.01 1.00 8.59
C ALA A 42 11.91 2.08 8.59
N ARG A 43 12.28 3.34 8.33
CA ARG A 43 11.33 4.45 8.21
C ARG A 43 10.35 4.22 7.06
N LEU A 44 10.87 3.86 5.88
CA LEU A 44 10.05 3.61 4.69
C LEU A 44 9.09 2.44 4.92
N ALA A 45 9.54 1.35 5.51
CA ALA A 45 8.70 0.20 5.81
C ALA A 45 7.52 0.58 6.73
N LYS A 46 7.78 1.41 7.75
CA LYS A 46 6.72 1.93 8.63
C LYS A 46 5.73 2.79 7.85
N GLU A 47 6.22 3.76 7.08
CA GLU A 47 5.38 4.68 6.32
C GLU A 47 4.51 3.97 5.27
N THR A 48 5.07 2.95 4.60
CA THR A 48 4.32 2.10 3.67
C THR A 48 3.26 1.27 4.39
N ALA A 49 3.56 0.71 5.57
CA ALA A 49 2.58 -0.03 6.36
C ALA A 49 1.41 0.88 6.76
N ASP A 50 1.70 2.08 7.26
CA ASP A 50 0.71 3.06 7.70
C ASP A 50 -0.22 3.47 6.54
N ARG A 51 0.35 3.78 5.36
CA ARG A 51 -0.44 4.12 4.16
C ARG A 51 -1.29 2.95 3.67
N CYS A 52 -0.73 1.74 3.62
CA CYS A 52 -1.51 0.56 3.23
C CYS A 52 -2.66 0.28 4.21
N GLN A 53 -2.48 0.56 5.50
CA GLN A 53 -3.56 0.47 6.49
C GLN A 53 -4.63 1.53 6.23
N GLN A 54 -4.25 2.79 6.01
CA GLN A 54 -5.21 3.86 5.69
C GLN A 54 -6.03 3.56 4.44
N ILE A 55 -5.39 3.08 3.37
CA ILE A 55 -6.08 2.70 2.13
C ILE A 55 -7.09 1.59 2.41
N ARG A 56 -6.72 0.56 3.18
CA ARG A 56 -7.63 -0.53 3.53
C ARG A 56 -8.84 -0.04 4.33
N LEU A 57 -8.62 0.85 5.30
CA LEU A 57 -9.73 1.44 6.07
C LEU A 57 -10.67 2.26 5.18
N LEU A 58 -10.12 3.09 4.30
CA LEU A 58 -10.91 3.88 3.36
C LEU A 58 -11.66 2.99 2.35
N GLN A 59 -11.06 1.90 1.90
CA GLN A 59 -11.73 0.94 1.01
C GLN A 59 -12.89 0.25 1.72
N ALA A 60 -12.68 -0.22 2.96
CA ALA A 60 -13.72 -0.85 3.77
C ALA A 60 -14.91 0.10 4.00
N GLU A 61 -14.65 1.37 4.28
CA GLU A 61 -15.72 2.35 4.47
C GLU A 61 -16.45 2.66 3.16
N ASN A 62 -15.71 2.79 2.05
CA ASN A 62 -16.33 2.96 0.73
C ASN A 62 -17.23 1.79 0.36
N ASP A 63 -16.80 0.56 0.64
CA ASP A 63 -17.58 -0.64 0.34
C ASP A 63 -18.85 -0.68 1.21
N ARG A 64 -18.75 -0.34 2.49
CA ARG A 64 -19.91 -0.17 3.39
C ARG A 64 -20.90 0.85 2.84
N ILE A 65 -20.44 2.02 2.43
CA ILE A 65 -21.31 3.08 1.88
C ILE A 65 -22.00 2.59 0.60
N LYS A 66 -21.26 1.93 -0.30
CA LYS A 66 -21.84 1.37 -1.53
C LYS A 66 -22.90 0.32 -1.23
N ASP A 67 -22.69 -0.51 -0.23
CA ASP A 67 -23.66 -1.55 0.13
C ASP A 67 -24.93 -0.93 0.74
N ALA A 68 -24.80 0.05 1.64
CA ALA A 68 -25.94 0.79 2.17
C ALA A 68 -26.75 1.49 1.06
N LEU A 69 -26.05 2.11 0.09
CA LEU A 69 -26.69 2.75 -1.07
C LEU A 69 -27.42 1.74 -1.95
N ARG A 70 -26.83 0.56 -2.20
CA ARG A 70 -27.50 -0.51 -2.97
C ARG A 70 -28.75 -1.01 -2.28
N THR A 71 -28.71 -1.23 -0.97
CA THR A 71 -29.88 -1.65 -0.18
C THR A 71 -30.99 -0.61 -0.28
N TRP A 72 -30.67 0.66 -0.03
CA TRP A 72 -31.64 1.75 -0.14
C TRP A 72 -32.22 1.89 -1.56
N GLN A 73 -31.40 1.79 -2.61
CA GLN A 73 -31.89 1.83 -3.99
C GLN A 73 -32.84 0.68 -4.31
N THR A 74 -32.57 -0.52 -3.78
CA THR A 74 -33.43 -1.69 -3.96
C THR A 74 -34.77 -1.50 -3.26
N GLU A 75 -34.76 -0.99 -2.03
CA GLU A 75 -35.98 -0.64 -1.28
C GLU A 75 -36.80 0.42 -2.04
N GLN A 76 -36.15 1.48 -2.50
CA GLN A 76 -36.79 2.57 -3.24
C GLN A 76 -37.42 2.08 -4.56
N ALA A 77 -36.76 1.20 -5.31
CA ALA A 77 -37.32 0.63 -6.54
C ALA A 77 -38.59 -0.20 -6.25
N ASN A 78 -38.59 -0.98 -5.17
CA ASN A 78 -39.78 -1.73 -4.74
C ASN A 78 -40.93 -0.80 -4.32
N HIS A 79 -40.62 0.35 -3.72
CA HIS A 79 -41.62 1.37 -3.38
C HIS A 79 -42.18 2.12 -4.60
N GLN A 80 -41.39 2.31 -5.66
CA GLN A 80 -41.83 2.98 -6.90
C GLN A 80 -42.69 2.07 -7.80
N HIS A 81 -42.61 0.74 -7.63
CA HIS A 81 -43.37 -0.25 -8.40
C HIS A 81 -44.66 -0.75 -7.72
N ARG A 82 -45.02 -0.19 -6.56
CA ARG A 82 -46.31 -0.43 -5.87
C ARG A 82 -47.27 0.72 -6.11
#